data_AF-A0A8T6JB60-F1
#
_entry.id   AF-A0A8T6JB60-F1
#
_cell.length_a   1.000
_cell.length_b   1.000
_cell.length_c   1.000
_cell.angle_alpha   90.00
_cell.angle_beta   90.00
_cell.angle_gamma   90.00
#
_symmetry.space_group_name_H-M   'P 1'
#
loop_
_entity.id
_entity.type
_entity.pdbx_description
1 polymer ?
#
loop_
_entity_poly.entity_id
_entity_poly.type
_entity_poly.pdbx_seq_one_letter_code
_entity_poly.pdbx_strand_id
1 'polypeptide(L)' 'FNNEEKRGNAWRDIWSAGQGVGSVESVLTTAELVAELEDGYREAITRLNNN' A
#
# COMPACT_ATOMS: atom_id res chain seq x y z
N PHE A 1 12.86 -25.05 33.86
CA PHE A 1 11.75 -24.66 32.97
C PHE A 1 12.34 -24.07 31.71
N ASN A 2 12.17 -24.78 30.59
CA ASN A 2 12.76 -24.48 29.29
C ASN A 2 12.31 -23.10 28.79
N ASN A 3 13.27 -22.24 28.44
CA ASN A 3 13.03 -20.90 27.91
C ASN A 3 13.33 -20.81 26.40
N GLU A 4 12.93 -21.83 25.64
CA GLU A 4 13.19 -21.92 24.19
C GLU A 4 11.97 -21.60 23.32
N GLU A 5 10.76 -21.52 23.89
CA GLU A 5 9.52 -21.29 23.13
C GLU A 5 9.24 -19.81 22.76
N LYS A 6 10.04 -18.85 23.24
CA LYS A 6 9.74 -17.40 23.09
C LYS A 6 10.54 -16.66 22.02
N ARG A 7 11.14 -17.38 21.05
CA ARG A 7 11.71 -16.76 19.84
C ARG A 7 10.86 -17.09 18.62
N GLY A 8 9.54 -17.05 18.79
CA GLY A 8 8.56 -17.12 17.72
C GLY A 8 9.00 -16.22 16.57
N ASN A 9 9.08 -16.82 15.40
CA ASN A 9 9.42 -16.22 14.11
C ASN A 9 8.98 -14.75 14.02
N ALA A 10 9.88 -13.80 14.24
CA ALA A 10 9.55 -12.36 14.32
C ALA A 10 8.82 -11.82 13.07
N TRP A 11 9.00 -12.46 11.92
CA TRP A 11 8.32 -12.17 10.66
C TRP A 11 6.85 -12.60 10.61
N ARG A 12 6.39 -13.42 11.56
CA ARG A 12 4.95 -13.70 11.75
C ARG A 12 4.24 -12.50 12.35
N ASP A 13 4.90 -11.83 13.28
CA ASP A 13 4.29 -10.80 14.13
C ASP A 13 4.59 -9.38 13.65
N ILE A 14 5.66 -9.19 12.86
CA ILE A 14 6.11 -7.87 12.39
C ILE A 14 6.07 -7.83 10.86
N TRP A 15 5.26 -6.90 10.34
CA TRP A 15 5.11 -6.65 8.92
C TRP A 15 5.67 -5.28 8.58
N SER A 16 6.40 -5.16 7.47
CA SER A 16 6.92 -3.88 6.98
C SER A 16 5.96 -3.27 5.97
N ALA A 17 5.66 -1.98 6.13
CA ALA A 17 4.90 -1.20 5.16
C ALA A 17 5.45 0.22 5.07
N GLY A 18 5.37 0.83 3.88
CA GLY A 18 5.77 2.22 3.67
C GLY A 18 4.77 3.21 4.26
N GLN A 19 5.14 4.49 4.30
CA GLN A 19 4.27 5.57 4.83
C GLN A 19 2.92 5.68 4.09
N GLY A 20 2.85 5.25 2.84
CA GLY A 20 1.61 5.25 2.04
C GLY A 20 0.58 4.19 2.42
N VAL A 21 0.90 3.25 3.34
CA VAL A 21 -0.03 2.15 3.69
C VAL A 21 -1.32 2.65 4.32
N GLY A 22 -1.28 3.76 5.06
CA GLY A 22 -2.46 4.35 5.69
C GLY A 22 -3.47 4.92 4.68
N SER A 23 -3.06 5.13 3.43
CA SER A 23 -3.93 5.62 2.36
C SER A 23 -4.56 4.48 1.54
N VAL A 24 -4.27 3.22 1.85
CA VAL A 24 -4.85 2.07 1.14
C VAL A 24 -6.19 1.72 1.78
N GLU A 25 -7.29 1.99 1.07
CA GLU A 25 -8.66 1.81 1.57
C GLU A 25 -9.34 0.54 1.05
N SER A 26 -8.79 -0.08 0.01
CA SER A 26 -9.36 -1.24 -0.67
C SER A 26 -8.30 -2.21 -1.18
N VAL A 27 -8.68 -3.47 -1.35
CA VAL A 27 -7.85 -4.49 -2.02
C VAL A 27 -8.29 -4.55 -3.48
N LEU A 28 -7.41 -4.12 -4.37
CA LEU A 28 -7.66 -4.07 -5.80
C LEU A 28 -6.82 -5.12 -6.54
N THR A 29 -7.27 -5.49 -7.73
CA THR A 29 -6.40 -6.14 -8.69
C THR A 29 -5.33 -5.15 -9.16
N THR A 30 -4.20 -5.67 -9.63
CA THR A 30 -3.15 -4.83 -10.21
C THR A 30 -3.67 -3.99 -11.39
N ALA A 31 -4.61 -4.53 -12.17
CA ALA A 31 -5.18 -3.83 -13.32
C ALA A 31 -6.03 -2.62 -12.88
N GLU A 32 -6.89 -2.80 -11.87
CA GLU A 32 -7.71 -1.71 -11.32
C GLU A 32 -6.84 -0.61 -10.71
N LEU A 33 -5.83 -0.96 -9.91
CA LEU A 33 -4.92 0.02 -9.31
C LEU A 33 -4.18 0.84 -10.37
N VAL A 34 -3.69 0.20 -11.44
CA VAL A 34 -3.00 0.90 -12.52
C VAL A 34 -3.95 1.84 -13.27
N ALA A 35 -5.20 1.41 -13.52
CA ALA A 35 -6.20 2.24 -14.17
C ALA A 35 -6.53 3.49 -13.33
N GLU A 36 -6.74 3.34 -12.01
CA GLU A 36 -7.00 4.47 -11.11
C GLU A 36 -5.84 5.48 -11.09
N LEU A 37 -4.60 5.00 -11.06
CA LEU A 37 -3.41 5.85 -11.10
C LEU A 37 -3.28 6.61 -12.43
N GLU A 38 -3.57 5.94 -13.55
CA GLU A 38 -3.55 6.56 -14.88
C GLU A 38 -4.61 7.67 -14.99
N ASP A 39 -5.84 7.38 -14.58
CA ASP A 39 -6.95 8.34 -14.61
C ASP A 39 -6.67 9.55 -13.72
N GLY A 40 -6.20 9.34 -12.49
CA GLY A 40 -5.84 10.42 -11.57
C GLY A 40 -4.70 11.30 -12.10
N TYR A 41 -3.71 10.72 -12.77
CA TYR A 41 -2.64 11.47 -13.43
C TYR A 41 -3.19 12.34 -14.57
N ARG A 42 -4.03 11.78 -15.44
CA ARG A 42 -4.65 12.50 -16.56
C ARG A 42 -5.50 13.66 -16.07
N GLU A 43 -6.32 13.44 -15.05
CA GLU A 43 -7.15 14.49 -14.44
C GLU A 43 -6.27 15.62 -13.87
N ALA A 44 -5.19 15.30 -13.17
CA ALA A 44 -4.28 16.28 -12.62
C ALA A 44 -3.63 17.14 -13.71
N ILE A 45 -3.21 16.54 -14.83
CA ILE A 45 -2.68 17.26 -15.99
C ILE A 45 -3.74 18.16 -16.62
N THR A 46 -4.96 17.67 -16.81
CA THR A 46 -6.06 18.48 -17.33
C THR A 46 -6.35 19.68 -16.43
N ARG A 47 -6.36 19.49 -15.10
CA ARG A 47 -6.55 20.59 -14.15
C ARG A 47 -5.44 21.63 -14.21
N LEU A 48 -4.19 21.20 -14.36
CA LEU A 48 -3.05 22.11 -14.51
C LEU A 48 -3.10 22.92 -15.80
N ASN A 49 -3.55 22.30 -16.91
CA ASN A 49 -3.60 22.96 -18.22
C ASN A 49 -4.82 23.87 -18.41
N ASN A 50 -5.88 23.70 -17.60
CA ASN A 50 -7.10 24.50 -17.66
C ASN A 50 -7.06 25.73 -16.73
N ASN A 51 -5.93 26.00 -16.09
CA ASN A 51 -5.62 27.22 -15.31
C ASN A 51 -4.72 28.16 -16.12
#